data_AF-A0A3E4LIG2-F1
#
_entry.id   AF-A0A3E4LIG2-F1
#
_cell.length_a   1.000
_cell.length_b   1.000
_cell.length_c   1.000
_cell.angle_alpha   90.00
_cell.angle_beta   90.00
_cell.angle_gamma   90.00
#
_symmetry.space_group_name_H-M   'P 1'
#
loop_
_entity.id
_entity.type
_entity.pdbx_description
1 polymer ?
#
loop_
_entity_poly.entity_id
_entity_poly.type
_entity_poly.pdbx_seq_one_letter_code
_entity_poly.pdbx_strand_id
1 'polypeptide(L)'
;MTYDLNITFDDNLVTGNETIDTQHKELIDRIQNFVTACQNGNSKVKAIKMLDYLDEYTDFHFKEEEKLQEKSGYPERENHHEKHEEFKKTIQELHEYLQDYEGPTDRFSELVQKNVIDWLFGHIKTYDRSVAEFIFMRENPKRY
;
A
#
# COMPACT_ATOMS: atom_id res chain seq x y z
N MET A 1 -21.77 -0.53 -10.56
CA MET A 1 -22.21 -0.30 -9.16
C MET A 1 -21.14 0.53 -8.48
N THR A 2 -21.48 1.55 -7.71
CA THR A 2 -20.50 2.24 -6.84
C THR A 2 -20.25 1.33 -5.63
N TYR A 3 -19.06 0.74 -5.56
CA TYR A 3 -18.63 0.02 -4.38
C TYR A 3 -18.26 1.05 -3.32
N ASP A 4 -18.99 1.07 -2.21
CA ASP A 4 -18.68 1.90 -1.05
C ASP A 4 -17.51 1.23 -0.31
N LEU A 5 -16.31 1.46 -0.83
CA LEU A 5 -15.08 0.89 -0.29
C LEU A 5 -14.61 1.79 0.84
N ASN A 6 -14.56 1.26 2.06
CA ASN A 6 -14.08 1.99 3.21
C ASN A 6 -12.54 2.04 3.23
N ILE A 7 -11.95 2.92 2.41
CA ILE A 7 -10.50 3.08 2.25
C ILE A 7 -10.04 4.27 3.12
N THR A 8 -10.10 4.08 4.43
CA THR A 8 -9.74 5.11 5.41
C THR A 8 -8.70 4.57 6.39
N PHE A 9 -7.75 5.41 6.79
CA PHE A 9 -6.85 5.08 7.89
C PHE A 9 -7.60 5.18 9.22
N ASP A 10 -7.75 4.06 9.92
CA ASP A 10 -8.41 3.97 11.22
C ASP A 10 -7.46 3.45 12.31
N ASP A 11 -7.94 3.39 13.56
CA ASP A 11 -7.14 2.93 14.71
C ASP A 11 -6.63 1.49 14.56
N ASN A 12 -7.23 0.66 13.70
CA ASN A 12 -6.78 -0.72 13.46
C ASN A 12 -5.55 -0.77 12.55
N LEU A 13 -5.18 0.32 11.89
CA LEU A 13 -3.99 0.44 11.04
C LEU A 13 -2.82 1.14 11.72
N VAL A 14 -3.03 1.70 12.92
CA VAL A 14 -1.96 2.30 13.71
C VAL A 14 -0.95 1.23 14.10
N THR A 15 0.31 1.49 13.77
CA THR A 15 1.47 0.64 14.12
C THR A 15 2.14 1.13 15.41
N GLY A 16 1.95 2.40 15.76
CA GLY A 16 2.61 3.05 16.90
C GLY A 16 3.97 3.67 16.55
N ASN A 17 4.40 3.55 15.28
CA ASN A 17 5.56 4.26 14.74
C ASN A 17 5.07 5.44 13.89
N GLU A 18 5.32 6.67 14.35
CA GLU A 18 4.81 7.90 13.71
C GLU A 18 5.22 8.04 12.24
N THR A 19 6.45 7.64 11.90
CA THR A 19 6.96 7.70 10.52
C THR A 19 6.18 6.75 9.62
N ILE A 20 6.02 5.49 10.04
CA ILE A 20 5.27 4.47 9.30
C ILE A 20 3.80 4.90 9.16
N ASP A 21 3.16 5.29 10.27
CA ASP A 21 1.74 5.69 10.28
C ASP A 21 1.46 6.92 9.40
N THR A 22 2.41 7.86 9.30
CA THR A 22 2.29 9.02 8.42
C THR A 22 2.34 8.62 6.94
N GLN A 23 3.24 7.70 6.59
CA GLN A 23 3.36 7.20 5.21
C GLN A 23 2.13 6.36 4.81
N HIS A 24 1.60 5.53 5.72
CA HIS A 24 0.38 4.76 5.46
C HIS A 24 -0.83 5.64 5.17
N LYS A 25 -1.00 6.76 5.89
CA LYS A 25 -2.09 7.71 5.63
C LYS A 25 -2.04 8.27 4.21
N GLU A 26 -0.86 8.69 3.76
CA GLU A 26 -0.66 9.20 2.40
C GLU A 26 -0.86 8.11 1.35
N LEU A 27 -0.36 6.89 1.58
CA LEU A 27 -0.55 5.76 0.67
C LEU A 27 -2.05 5.40 0.52
N ILE A 28 -2.79 5.38 1.61
CA ILE A 28 -4.24 5.12 1.63
C ILE A 28 -5.00 6.24 0.91
N ASP A 29 -4.62 7.51 1.10
CA ASP A 29 -5.24 8.62 0.37
C ASP A 29 -5.03 8.50 -1.15
N ARG A 30 -3.82 8.11 -1.59
CA ARG A 30 -3.54 7.84 -3.00
C ARG A 30 -4.37 6.70 -3.57
N ILE A 31 -4.56 5.62 -2.82
CA ILE A 31 -5.43 4.51 -3.22
C ILE A 31 -6.88 4.98 -3.33
N GLN A 32 -7.38 5.76 -2.36
CA GLN A 32 -8.72 6.33 -2.41
C GLN A 32 -8.89 7.21 -3.67
N ASN A 33 -7.92 8.05 -3.99
CA ASN A 33 -7.93 8.90 -5.19
C ASN A 33 -7.91 8.07 -6.49
N PHE A 34 -7.12 7.01 -6.54
CA PHE A 34 -7.07 6.07 -7.67
C PHE A 34 -8.39 5.33 -7.87
N VAL A 35 -8.98 4.79 -6.81
CA VAL A 35 -10.27 4.09 -6.84
C VAL A 35 -11.39 5.04 -7.28
N THR A 36 -11.40 6.25 -6.73
CA THR A 36 -12.35 7.30 -7.12
C THR A 36 -12.20 7.66 -8.60
N ALA A 37 -10.97 7.70 -9.12
CA ALA A 37 -10.72 7.92 -10.54
C ALA A 37 -11.33 6.81 -11.39
N CYS A 38 -11.24 5.55 -10.95
CA CYS A 38 -11.78 4.39 -11.64
C CYS A 38 -13.32 4.34 -11.63
N GLN A 39 -13.96 4.69 -10.51
CA GLN A 39 -15.41 4.57 -10.33
C GLN A 39 -16.21 5.68 -11.03
N ASN A 40 -15.69 6.90 -11.08
CA ASN A 40 -16.43 8.06 -11.59
C ASN A 40 -16.50 8.14 -13.13
N GLY A 41 -16.23 7.04 -13.84
CA GLY A 41 -16.21 7.00 -15.30
C GLY A 41 -15.21 7.98 -15.92
N ASN A 42 -14.15 8.33 -15.17
CA ASN A 42 -13.12 9.21 -15.71
C ASN A 42 -12.38 8.49 -16.84
N SER A 43 -11.78 9.26 -17.75
CA SER A 43 -11.01 8.70 -18.86
C SER A 43 -9.87 7.80 -18.37
N LYS A 44 -9.55 6.77 -19.17
CA LYS A 44 -8.35 5.92 -19.05
C LYS A 44 -7.10 6.72 -18.62
N VAL A 45 -6.90 7.89 -19.21
CA VAL A 45 -5.78 8.79 -18.92
C VAL A 45 -5.72 9.19 -17.44
N LYS A 46 -6.86 9.50 -16.82
CA LYS A 46 -6.89 9.87 -15.40
C LYS A 46 -6.64 8.67 -14.49
N ALA A 47 -7.15 7.48 -14.84
CA ALA A 47 -6.86 6.25 -14.09
C ALA A 47 -5.37 5.90 -14.12
N ILE A 48 -4.75 5.95 -15.31
CA ILE A 48 -3.29 5.75 -15.49
C ILE A 48 -2.51 6.75 -14.65
N LYS A 49 -2.85 8.05 -14.73
CA LYS A 49 -2.17 9.09 -13.96
C LYS A 49 -2.23 8.89 -12.45
N MET A 50 -3.39 8.43 -11.93
CA MET A 50 -3.50 8.15 -10.49
C MET A 50 -2.75 6.88 -10.11
N LEU A 51 -2.68 5.88 -11.00
CA LEU A 51 -1.88 4.69 -10.80
C LEU A 51 -0.38 5.01 -10.79
N ASP A 52 0.10 5.90 -11.68
CA ASP A 52 1.49 6.39 -11.69
C ASP A 52 1.83 7.05 -10.33
N TYR A 53 0.93 7.87 -9.78
CA TYR A 53 1.13 8.50 -8.48
C TYR A 53 1.10 7.52 -7.31
N LEU A 54 0.32 6.44 -7.42
CA LEU A 54 0.32 5.37 -6.45
C LEU A 54 1.64 4.58 -6.51
N ASP A 55 2.12 4.25 -7.71
CA ASP A 55 3.37 3.52 -7.94
C ASP A 55 4.58 4.27 -7.38
N GLU A 56 4.72 5.56 -7.73
CA GLU A 56 5.81 6.41 -7.25
C GLU A 56 5.88 6.44 -5.72
N TYR A 57 4.73 6.59 -5.06
CA TYR A 57 4.69 6.67 -3.60
C TYR A 57 4.87 5.32 -2.92
N THR A 58 4.38 4.24 -3.54
CA THR A 58 4.58 2.87 -3.07
C THR A 58 6.07 2.53 -3.06
N ASP A 59 6.80 2.83 -4.14
CA ASP A 59 8.25 2.61 -4.22
C ASP A 59 9.01 3.46 -3.18
N PHE A 60 8.62 4.72 -2.99
CA PHE A 60 9.18 5.57 -1.93
C PHE A 60 8.96 4.98 -0.53
N HIS A 61 7.72 4.63 -0.20
CA HIS A 61 7.33 4.08 1.10
C HIS A 61 8.10 2.79 1.41
N PHE A 62 8.09 1.82 0.50
CA PHE A 62 8.80 0.56 0.69
C PHE A 62 10.31 0.75 0.86
N LYS A 63 10.93 1.67 0.10
CA LYS A 63 12.36 1.99 0.28
C LYS A 63 12.66 2.59 1.65
N GLU A 64 11.79 3.46 2.17
CA GLU A 64 11.97 4.04 3.50
C GLU A 64 11.78 3.00 4.61
N GLU A 65 10.81 2.11 4.45
CA GLU A 65 10.59 1.01 5.40
C GLU A 65 11.73 -0.01 5.38
N GLU A 66 12.22 -0.41 4.21
CA GLU A 66 13.36 -1.32 4.08
C GLU A 66 14.64 -0.75 4.70
N LYS A 67 14.87 0.56 4.53
CA LYS A 67 15.97 1.27 5.23
C LYS A 67 15.78 1.26 6.74
N LEU A 68 14.54 1.42 7.21
CA LEU A 68 14.22 1.37 8.63
C LEU A 68 14.46 -0.04 9.20
N GLN A 69 14.02 -1.08 8.48
CA GLN A 69 14.26 -2.47 8.81
C GLN A 69 15.75 -2.78 8.86
N GLU A 70 16.54 -2.33 7.87
CA GLU A 70 17.99 -2.50 7.83
C GLU A 70 18.69 -1.81 9.02
N LYS A 71 18.40 -0.52 9.26
CA LYS A 71 18.92 0.21 10.44
C LYS A 71 18.50 -0.44 11.75
N SER A 72 17.35 -1.11 11.75
CA SER A 72 16.85 -1.78 12.93
C SER A 72 17.48 -3.16 13.19
N GLY A 73 18.07 -3.77 12.15
CA GLY A 73 18.44 -5.18 12.20
C GLY A 73 17.22 -6.10 12.30
N TYR A 74 16.10 -5.70 11.69
CA TYR A 74 14.88 -6.50 11.68
C TYR A 74 15.15 -7.87 10.99
N PRO A 75 14.90 -8.99 11.67
CA PRO A 75 15.32 -10.31 11.20
C PRO A 75 14.57 -10.80 9.96
N GLU A 76 13.30 -10.41 9.80
CA GLU A 76 12.43 -10.88 8.70
C GLU A 76 12.45 -9.95 7.47
N ARG A 77 13.49 -9.12 7.32
CA ARG A 77 13.60 -8.10 6.26
C ARG A 77 13.44 -8.69 4.86
N GLU A 78 14.07 -9.83 4.59
CA GLU A 78 14.04 -10.44 3.25
C GLU A 78 12.63 -10.94 2.88
N ASN A 79 11.91 -11.56 3.82
CA ASN A 79 10.52 -11.98 3.58
C ASN A 79 9.60 -10.78 3.36
N HIS A 80 9.80 -9.70 4.14
CA HIS A 80 9.06 -8.46 3.97
C HIS A 80 9.33 -7.84 2.58
N HIS A 81 10.59 -7.76 2.16
CA HIS A 81 10.97 -7.24 0.85
C HIS A 81 10.33 -8.05 -0.30
N GLU A 82 10.24 -9.38 -0.19
CA GLU A 82 9.53 -10.20 -1.19
C GLU A 82 8.06 -9.78 -1.34
N LYS A 83 7.39 -9.39 -0.24
CA LYS A 83 6.02 -8.85 -0.28
C LYS A 83 5.93 -7.51 -0.98
N HIS A 84 6.90 -6.62 -0.77
CA HIS A 84 6.97 -5.37 -1.52
C HIS A 84 7.11 -5.62 -3.03
N GLU A 85 7.97 -6.54 -3.44
CA GLU A 85 8.18 -6.86 -4.85
C GLU A 85 6.93 -7.52 -5.49
N GLU A 86 6.22 -8.39 -4.76
CA GLU A 86 4.92 -8.92 -5.19
C GLU A 86 3.89 -7.80 -5.46
N PHE A 87 3.86 -6.78 -4.61
CA PHE A 87 2.93 -5.66 -4.75
C PHE A 87 3.31 -4.71 -5.90
N LYS A 88 4.60 -4.38 -6.06
CA LYS A 88 5.09 -3.60 -7.21
C LYS A 88 4.72 -4.27 -8.53
N LYS A 89 4.88 -5.59 -8.61
CA LYS A 89 4.45 -6.36 -9.79
C LYS A 89 2.94 -6.26 -10.03
N THR A 90 2.13 -6.30 -8.96
CA THR A 90 0.68 -6.11 -9.06
C THR A 90 0.33 -4.76 -9.68
N ILE A 91 1.01 -3.67 -9.28
CA ILE A 91 0.79 -2.34 -9.86
C ILE A 91 1.14 -2.32 -11.36
N GLN A 92 2.23 -2.99 -11.76
CA GLN A 92 2.59 -3.13 -13.17
C GLN A 92 1.52 -3.89 -13.97
N GLU A 93 0.98 -4.98 -13.44
CA GLU A 93 -0.11 -5.74 -14.08
C GLU A 93 -1.38 -4.89 -14.25
N LEU A 94 -1.67 -3.96 -13.31
CA LEU A 94 -2.77 -3.00 -13.44
C LEU A 94 -2.49 -1.95 -14.53
N HIS A 95 -1.23 -1.50 -14.68
CA HIS A 95 -0.83 -0.63 -15.78
C HIS A 95 -1.06 -1.30 -17.13
N GLU A 96 -0.59 -2.53 -17.29
CA GLU A 96 -0.77 -3.33 -18.52
C GLU A 96 -2.27 -3.49 -18.83
N TYR A 97 -3.08 -3.82 -17.83
CA TYR A 97 -4.53 -3.89 -17.98
C TYR A 97 -5.10 -2.57 -18.51
N LEU A 98 -4.72 -1.42 -17.93
CA LEU A 98 -5.24 -0.13 -18.41
C LEU A 98 -4.76 0.19 -19.84
N GLN A 99 -3.63 -0.31 -20.28
CA GLN A 99 -3.17 -0.13 -21.67
C GLN A 99 -4.01 -0.94 -22.66
N ASP A 100 -4.41 -2.16 -22.31
CA ASP A 100 -5.14 -3.08 -23.20
C ASP A 100 -6.63 -2.73 -23.39
N TYR A 101 -7.19 -1.92 -22.50
CA TYR A 101 -8.62 -1.56 -22.52
C TYR A 101 -8.81 -0.05 -22.67
N GLU A 102 -10.00 0.39 -23.10
CA GLU A 102 -10.38 1.81 -23.22
C GLU A 102 -10.65 2.49 -21.87
N GLY A 103 -10.43 1.78 -20.76
CA GLY A 103 -10.55 2.30 -19.40
C GLY A 103 -10.83 1.22 -18.36
N PRO A 104 -11.05 1.63 -17.10
CA PRO A 104 -11.41 0.74 -16.00
C PRO A 104 -12.71 -0.02 -16.28
N THR A 105 -12.69 -1.34 -16.11
CA THR A 105 -13.86 -2.22 -16.20
C THR A 105 -14.31 -2.67 -14.80
N ASP A 106 -15.44 -3.36 -14.70
CA ASP A 106 -15.84 -4.00 -13.44
C ASP A 106 -14.79 -4.99 -12.95
N ARG A 107 -14.22 -5.81 -13.87
CA ARG A 107 -13.11 -6.72 -13.57
C ARG A 107 -11.86 -5.99 -13.08
N PHE A 108 -11.54 -4.84 -13.65
CA PHE A 108 -10.44 -4.02 -13.18
C PHE A 108 -10.67 -3.57 -11.73
N SER A 109 -11.88 -3.14 -11.42
CA SER A 109 -12.26 -2.70 -10.07
C SER A 109 -12.13 -3.83 -9.05
N GLU A 110 -12.49 -5.07 -9.42
CA GLU A 110 -12.29 -6.26 -8.58
C GLU A 110 -10.79 -6.56 -8.33
N LEU A 111 -9.95 -6.40 -9.36
CA LEU A 111 -8.49 -6.58 -9.22
C LEU A 111 -7.90 -5.52 -8.30
N VAL A 112 -8.34 -4.26 -8.42
CA VAL A 112 -7.91 -3.17 -7.53
C VAL A 112 -8.34 -3.47 -6.08
N GLN A 113 -9.58 -3.90 -5.86
CA GLN A 113 -10.04 -4.26 -4.51
C GLN A 113 -9.14 -5.33 -3.88
N LYS A 114 -8.99 -6.45 -4.58
CA LYS A 114 -8.30 -7.61 -4.01
C LYS A 114 -6.80 -7.40 -3.89
N ASN A 115 -6.17 -6.87 -4.93
CA ASN A 115 -4.71 -6.90 -5.03
C ASN A 115 -4.07 -5.59 -4.55
N VAL A 116 -4.83 -4.50 -4.42
CA VAL A 116 -4.33 -3.22 -3.88
C VAL A 116 -4.86 -3.00 -2.47
N ILE A 117 -6.18 -2.95 -2.30
CA ILE A 117 -6.80 -2.56 -1.02
C ILE A 117 -6.65 -3.66 0.03
N ASP A 118 -7.15 -4.87 -0.26
CA ASP A 118 -7.10 -5.97 0.71
C ASP A 118 -5.66 -6.35 1.05
N TRP A 119 -4.78 -6.32 0.04
CA TRP A 119 -3.35 -6.56 0.23
C TRP A 119 -2.74 -5.53 1.18
N LEU A 120 -2.92 -4.22 0.92
CA LEU A 120 -2.29 -3.19 1.74
C LEU A 120 -2.77 -3.26 3.19
N PHE A 121 -4.08 -3.39 3.41
CA PHE A 121 -4.63 -3.47 4.75
C PHE A 121 -4.16 -4.73 5.49
N GLY A 122 -4.00 -5.85 4.78
CA GLY A 122 -3.40 -7.06 5.31
C GLY A 122 -1.94 -6.86 5.68
N HIS A 123 -1.16 -6.23 4.80
CA HIS A 123 0.26 -5.95 4.97
C HIS A 123 0.52 -5.09 6.21
N ILE A 124 -0.15 -3.92 6.31
CA ILE A 124 -0.07 -3.01 7.47
C ILE A 124 -0.36 -3.73 8.79
N LYS A 125 -1.42 -4.55 8.82
CA LYS A 125 -1.86 -5.22 10.05
C LYS A 125 -0.93 -6.35 10.49
N THR A 126 -0.04 -6.82 9.62
CA THR A 126 0.80 -8.01 9.87
C THR A 126 2.28 -7.69 9.78
N TYR A 127 2.78 -7.36 8.59
CA TYR A 127 4.18 -7.12 8.30
C TYR A 127 4.67 -5.81 8.95
N ASP A 128 4.03 -4.69 8.65
CA ASP A 128 4.50 -3.35 9.06
C ASP A 128 4.34 -3.16 10.58
N ARG A 129 3.25 -3.69 11.14
CA ARG A 129 3.07 -3.75 12.59
C ARG A 129 4.17 -4.55 13.28
N SER A 130 4.62 -5.67 12.69
CA SER A 130 5.72 -6.48 13.25
C SER A 130 7.05 -5.69 13.24
N VAL A 131 7.30 -4.88 12.21
CA VAL A 131 8.46 -3.98 12.15
C VAL A 131 8.39 -2.92 13.24
N ALA A 132 7.24 -2.25 13.39
CA ALA A 132 7.04 -1.23 14.42
C ALA A 132 7.20 -1.79 15.85
N GLU A 133 6.61 -2.96 16.12
CA GLU A 133 6.73 -3.65 17.41
C GLU A 133 8.18 -4.01 17.72
N PHE A 134 8.93 -4.54 16.75
CA PHE A 134 10.34 -4.87 16.92
C PHE A 134 11.19 -3.64 17.25
N ILE A 135 10.99 -2.54 16.52
CA ILE A 135 11.71 -1.27 16.77
C ILE A 135 11.39 -0.76 18.17
N PHE A 136 10.11 -0.76 18.56
CA PHE A 136 9.67 -0.32 19.88
C PHE A 136 10.33 -1.13 21.01
N MET A 137 10.35 -2.47 20.89
CA MET A 137 10.98 -3.35 21.88
C MET A 137 12.48 -3.09 22.00
N ARG A 138 13.16 -2.89 20.86
CA ARG A 138 14.60 -2.65 20.81
C ARG A 138 14.99 -1.29 21.43
N GLU A 139 14.16 -0.27 21.25
CA GLU A 139 14.36 1.06 21.87
C GLU A 139 13.97 1.09 23.36
N ASN A 140 13.15 0.13 23.82
CA ASN A 140 12.64 0.06 25.19
C ASN A 140 12.97 -1.27 25.90
N PRO A 141 14.25 -1.65 26.04
CA PRO A 141 14.66 -2.97 26.53
C PRO A 141 14.30 -3.26 28.00
N LYS A 142 13.89 -2.25 28.78
CA LYS A 142 13.56 -2.37 30.22
C LYS A 142 12.06 -2.56 30.51
N ARG A 143 11.22 -2.77 29.49
CA ARG A 143 9.78 -3.05 29.65
C ARG A 143 9.45 -4.55 29.79
N TYR A 144 10.45 -5.37 30.09
CA TYR A 144 10.33 -6.78 30.46
C TYR A 144 10.85 -7.04 31.87
#